data_AF-A0A7W8AM02-F1
#
_entry.id   AF-A0A7W8AM02-F1
#
_cell.length_a   1.000
_cell.length_b   1.000
_cell.length_c   1.000
_cell.angle_alpha   90.00
_cell.angle_beta   90.00
_cell.angle_gamma   90.00
#
_symmetry.space_group_name_H-M   'P 1'
#
loop_
_entity.id
_entity.type
_entity.pdbx_description
1 polymer ?
#
loop_
_entity_poly.entity_id
_entity_poly.type
_entity_poly.pdbx_seq_one_letter_code
_entity_poly.pdbx_strand_id
1 'polypeptide(L)'
;MRQELKIPHYAKPVLSRLRQGGALVRQSSTSEEATAKGNGYIYFTHPDGKTVGAASALWLIANEIVQPAGDDLFGGSQTYRVAHV
;
A
#
# COMPACT_ATOMS: atom_id res chain seq x y z
N MET A 1 2.84 -9.39 26.95
CA MET A 1 3.79 -9.61 25.84
C MET A 1 3.19 -9.04 24.57
N ARG A 2 3.80 -8.00 23.96
CA ARG A 2 3.45 -7.63 22.57
C ARG A 2 4.18 -8.62 21.67
N GLN A 3 3.47 -9.43 20.90
CA GLN A 3 4.11 -10.20 19.83
C GLN A 3 4.67 -9.23 18.81
N GLU A 4 5.95 -9.36 18.48
CA GLU A 4 6.61 -8.56 17.47
C GLU A 4 6.04 -8.94 16.09
N LEU A 5 5.39 -8.00 15.42
CA LEU A 5 4.73 -8.26 14.13
C LEU A 5 5.79 -8.62 13.07
N LYS A 6 5.81 -9.88 12.63
CA LYS A 6 6.77 -10.35 11.62
C LYS A 6 6.34 -9.91 10.22
N ILE A 7 7.09 -8.96 9.65
CA ILE A 7 6.84 -8.46 8.29
C ILE A 7 7.13 -9.56 7.24
N PRO A 8 6.15 -9.95 6.41
CA PRO A 8 6.32 -10.95 5.36
C PRO A 8 7.34 -10.52 4.30
N HIS A 9 8.05 -11.49 3.72
CA HIS A 9 9.11 -11.21 2.74
C HIS A 9 8.60 -10.39 1.53
N TYR A 10 7.36 -10.62 1.07
CA TYR A 10 6.75 -9.91 -0.06
C TYR A 10 6.44 -8.44 0.24
N ALA A 11 6.28 -8.06 1.51
CA ALA A 11 5.97 -6.68 1.92
C ALA A 11 7.24 -5.86 2.18
N LYS A 12 8.38 -6.51 2.48
CA LYS A 12 9.65 -5.84 2.81
C LYS A 12 10.16 -4.89 1.71
N PRO A 13 10.16 -5.25 0.40
CA PRO A 13 10.66 -4.36 -0.64
C PRO A 13 9.83 -3.09 -0.77
N VAL A 14 8.51 -3.22 -0.64
CA VAL A 14 7.57 -2.09 -0.68
C VAL A 14 7.81 -1.19 0.52
N LEU A 15 7.85 -1.75 1.72
CA LEU A 15 8.09 -1.00 2.95
C LEU A 15 9.42 -0.24 2.93
N SER A 16 10.48 -0.84 2.36
CA SER A 16 11.78 -0.17 2.20
C SER A 16 11.64 1.12 1.38
N ARG A 17 10.90 1.09 0.27
CA ARG A 17 10.63 2.28 -0.57
C ARG A 17 9.83 3.33 0.18
N LEU A 18 8.82 2.92 0.93
CA LEU A 18 7.98 3.84 1.70
C LEU A 18 8.77 4.54 2.82
N ARG A 19 9.66 3.81 3.51
CA ARG A 19 10.57 4.38 4.53
C ARG A 19 11.57 5.38 3.97
N GLN A 20 11.90 5.30 2.68
CA GLN A 20 12.75 6.26 1.98
C GLN A 20 11.99 7.51 1.52
N GLY A 21 10.77 7.75 2.01
CA GLY A 21 9.94 8.91 1.69
C GLY A 21 8.92 8.67 0.57
N GLY A 22 8.89 7.45 0.00
CA GLY A 22 7.87 7.06 -0.95
C GLY A 22 6.47 6.95 -0.33
N ALA A 23 5.45 6.94 -1.17
CA ALA A 23 4.07 6.73 -0.77
C ALA A 23 3.46 5.53 -1.51
N LEU A 24 2.57 4.80 -0.83
CA LEU A 24 1.76 3.76 -1.47
C LEU A 24 0.50 4.43 -2.01
N VAL A 25 0.20 4.20 -3.28
CA VAL A 25 -1.00 4.68 -3.94
C VAL A 25 -1.92 3.50 -4.22
N ARG A 26 -3.19 3.65 -3.86
CA ARG A 26 -4.29 2.75 -4.21
C ARG A 26 -5.17 3.50 -5.22
N GLN A 27 -5.43 2.91 -6.38
CA GLN A 27 -6.27 3.50 -7.42
C GLN A 27 -7.36 2.53 -7.85
N SER A 28 -8.60 3.00 -7.96
CA SER A 28 -9.72 2.17 -8.43
C SER A 28 -9.47 1.69 -9.86
N SER A 29 -9.73 0.41 -10.13
CA SER A 29 -9.53 -0.16 -11.45
C SER A 29 -10.44 -1.36 -11.67
N THR A 30 -10.79 -1.61 -12.93
CA THR A 30 -11.57 -2.78 -13.38
C THR A 30 -10.69 -3.86 -14.02
N SER A 31 -9.37 -3.75 -13.93
CA SER A 31 -8.46 -4.77 -14.44
C SER A 31 -8.64 -6.11 -13.72
N GLU A 32 -8.21 -7.21 -14.34
CA GLU A 32 -8.26 -8.54 -13.72
C GLU A 32 -7.48 -8.57 -12.40
N GLU A 33 -6.32 -7.92 -12.32
CA GLU A 33 -5.54 -7.81 -11.08
C GLU A 33 -6.34 -7.10 -9.97
N ALA A 34 -7.02 -6.01 -10.29
CA ALA A 34 -7.82 -5.24 -9.35
C ALA A 34 -9.04 -6.04 -8.87
N THR A 35 -9.76 -6.67 -9.79
CA THR A 35 -11.01 -7.39 -9.50
C THR A 35 -10.77 -8.75 -8.82
N ALA A 36 -9.74 -9.49 -9.24
CA ALA A 36 -9.46 -10.83 -8.69
C ALA A 36 -8.64 -10.81 -7.40
N LYS A 37 -7.79 -9.80 -7.18
CA LYS A 37 -6.80 -9.80 -6.08
C LYS A 37 -6.74 -8.49 -5.29
N GLY A 38 -7.07 -7.37 -5.92
CA GLY A 38 -6.84 -6.02 -5.40
C GLY A 38 -8.01 -5.37 -4.66
N ASN A 39 -9.13 -6.09 -4.48
CA ASN A 39 -10.39 -5.57 -3.93
C ASN A 39 -10.94 -4.35 -4.71
N GLY A 40 -10.82 -4.39 -6.05
CA GLY A 40 -11.24 -3.29 -6.94
C GLY A 40 -10.16 -2.21 -7.14
N TYR A 41 -8.94 -2.45 -6.69
CA TYR A 41 -7.84 -1.49 -6.79
C TYR A 41 -6.54 -2.07 -7.34
N ILE A 42 -5.78 -1.24 -8.03
CA ILE A 42 -4.36 -1.46 -8.28
C ILE A 42 -3.51 -0.64 -7.30
N TYR A 43 -2.27 -1.07 -7.11
CA TYR A 43 -1.36 -0.45 -6.16
C TYR A 43 -0.01 -0.17 -6.80
N PHE A 44 0.58 0.98 -6.47
CA PHE A 44 1.90 1.38 -6.93
C PHE A 44 2.56 2.33 -5.94
N THR A 45 3.86 2.53 -6.06
CA THR A 45 4.60 3.53 -5.26
C THR A 45 4.76 4.85 -6.01
N HIS A 46 4.74 5.95 -5.28
CA HIS A 46 5.10 7.30 -5.75
C HIS A 46 6.39 7.76 -5.05
N PRO A 47 7.33 8.45 -5.74
CA PRO A 47 7.23 8.95 -7.11
C PRO A 47 7.66 7.97 -8.20
N ASP A 48 8.20 6.80 -7.86
CA ASP A 48 8.85 5.91 -8.84
C ASP A 48 7.89 5.10 -9.74
N GLY A 49 6.58 5.17 -9.49
CA GLY A 49 5.54 4.53 -10.29
C GLY A 49 5.56 2.99 -10.26
N LYS A 50 6.33 2.37 -9.35
CA LYS A 50 6.51 0.91 -9.37
C LYS A 50 5.27 0.20 -8.87
N THR A 51 4.81 -0.79 -9.62
CA THR A 51 3.70 -1.65 -9.23
C THR A 51 3.97 -2.34 -7.89
N VAL A 52 2.93 -2.40 -7.07
CA VAL A 52 2.90 -3.13 -5.81
C VAL A 52 1.86 -4.23 -5.94
N GLY A 53 2.27 -5.47 -5.66
CA GLY A 53 1.32 -6.58 -5.64
C GLY A 53 0.24 -6.37 -4.58
N ALA A 54 -1.01 -6.69 -4.92
CA ALA A 54 -2.17 -6.51 -4.05
C ALA A 54 -1.97 -7.09 -2.64
N ALA A 55 -1.37 -8.29 -2.53
CA ALA A 55 -1.10 -8.91 -1.23
C ALA A 55 -0.19 -8.06 -0.34
N SER A 56 0.86 -7.43 -0.90
CA SER A 56 1.76 -6.54 -0.16
C SER A 56 1.02 -5.28 0.32
N ALA A 57 0.26 -4.64 -0.56
CA ALA A 57 -0.47 -3.43 -0.23
C ALA A 57 -1.56 -3.67 0.83
N LEU A 58 -2.39 -4.70 0.62
CA LEU A 58 -3.46 -5.07 1.54
C LEU A 58 -2.89 -5.46 2.91
N TRP A 59 -1.78 -6.20 2.97
CA TRP A 59 -1.16 -6.54 4.24
C TRP A 59 -0.64 -5.29 4.98
N LEU A 60 0.03 -4.36 4.29
CA LEU A 60 0.53 -3.12 4.88
C LEU A 60 -0.61 -2.25 5.43
N ILE A 61 -1.73 -2.16 4.70
CA ILE A 61 -2.92 -1.40 5.11
C ILE A 61 -3.62 -2.09 6.29
N ALA A 62 -3.89 -3.39 6.19
CA ALA A 62 -4.62 -4.14 7.21
C ALA A 62 -3.89 -4.25 8.56
N ASN A 63 -2.56 -4.16 8.55
CA ASN A 63 -1.73 -4.18 9.77
C ASN A 63 -1.31 -2.76 10.21
N GLU A 64 -1.93 -1.71 9.65
CA GLU A 64 -1.69 -0.31 10.02
C GLU A 64 -0.21 0.12 9.92
N ILE A 65 0.58 -0.57 9.11
CA ILE A 65 1.98 -0.21 8.83
C ILE A 65 2.02 1.08 8.02
N VAL A 66 0.99 1.31 7.22
CA VAL A 66 0.77 2.56 6.50
C VAL A 66 -0.57 3.17 6.89
N GLN A 67 -0.61 4.49 6.93
CA GLN A 67 -1.80 5.28 7.24
C GLN A 67 -2.16 6.19 6.06
N PRO A 68 -3.46 6.47 5.86
CA PRO A 68 -3.91 7.46 4.88
C PRO A 68 -3.19 8.81 5.10
N ALA A 69 -2.64 9.38 4.03
CA ALA A 69 -1.80 10.58 4.09
C ALA A 69 -2.24 11.69 3.11
N GLY A 70 -3.38 11.52 2.44
CA GLY A 70 -3.96 12.51 1.56
C GLY A 70 -5.44 12.21 1.34
N ASP A 71 -6.25 13.25 1.29
CA ASP A 71 -7.69 13.12 1.07
C ASP A 71 -7.93 12.67 -0.38
N ASP A 72 -8.77 11.65 -0.52
CA ASP A 72 -9.31 11.15 -1.78
C ASP A 72 -10.26 12.21 -2.39
N LEU A 73 -9.70 13.38 -2.74
CA LEU A 73 -10.42 14.59 -3.18
C LEU A 73 -11.32 14.34 -4.39
N PHE A 74 -11.16 13.22 -5.09
CA PHE A 74 -11.95 12.82 -6.25
C PHE A 74 -12.43 11.35 -6.23
N GLY A 75 -12.44 10.69 -5.07
CA GLY A 75 -13.10 9.38 -4.85
C GLY A 75 -12.52 8.17 -5.62
N GLY A 76 -11.32 8.29 -6.17
CA GLY A 76 -10.71 7.30 -7.07
C GLY A 76 -9.29 6.90 -6.72
N SER A 77 -8.66 7.57 -5.74
CA SER A 77 -7.29 7.24 -5.34
C SER A 77 -6.98 7.64 -3.89
N GLN A 78 -6.35 6.74 -3.15
CA GLN A 78 -5.91 6.97 -1.79
C GLN A 78 -4.38 6.84 -1.72
N THR A 79 -3.75 7.82 -1.08
CA THR A 79 -2.31 7.76 -0.77
C THR A 79 -2.09 7.36 0.68
N TYR A 80 -1.10 6.50 0.93
CA TYR A 80 -0.69 6.06 2.25
C TYR A 80 0.80 6.30 2.48
N ARG A 81 1.19 6.62 3.72
CA ARG A 81 2.58 6.74 4.17
C ARG A 81 2.83 5.82 5.36
N VAL A 82 4.09 5.48 5.61
CA VAL A 82 4.47 4.71 6.81
C VAL A 82 3.95 5.45 8.04
N ALA A 83 3.23 4.74 8.91
CA ALA A 83 2.81 5.28 10.20
C ALA A 83 4.08 5.70 10.96
N HIS A 84 4.16 6.95 11.41
CA HIS A 84 5.25 7.36 12.29
C HIS A 84 5.17 6.50 13.56
N VAL A 85 6.19 5.65 13.75
CA VAL A 85 6.41 4.88 14.99
C VAL A 85 7.39 5.63 15.86
#